data_AF-A0A016W7Q4-F1
#
_entry.id   AF-A0A016W7Q4-F1
#
_cell.length_a   1.000
_cell.length_b   1.000
_cell.length_c   1.000
_cell.angle_alpha   90.00
_cell.angle_beta   90.00
_cell.angle_gamma   90.00
#
_symmetry.space_group_name_H-M   'P 1'
#
loop_
_entity.id
_entity.type
_entity.pdbx_description
1 polymer ?
#
loop_
_entity_poly.entity_id
_entity_poly.type
_entity_poly.pdbx_seq_one_letter_code
_entity_poly.pdbx_strand_id
1 'polypeptide(L)'
;LGGTIGDIEGMSYLAAFERFQRPALRNHLMNVHVSLVMHPNATGEPKTKPMQNSVRHLRAAGLVPDLLICRSTDPLQDHLREKIAAFGLVDLDQVIGVHDVSNIYKVPLLLQEQHVLDAIIQRLHLKPIEEAVRRNLKFNMCHWTHLSELCDSFTEEVVIALVGKYVKINDAYASVNKALSHAAIHSKRALKIKFVDSELLEDGKSPDLKEKCDAAWETVKNAHGIIVPGGFDKRGVEGMIKACQYARENNVPFLGVCLGMQCAAIEVARNLLGIANANSTEFNKNLQEDEQVNNLIIWGNLKLYG
;
A
#
# COMPACT_ATOMS: atom_id res chain seq x y z
N LEU A 1 0.14 16.48 6.59
CA LEU A 1 1.60 16.67 6.51
C LEU A 1 2.25 15.29 6.58
N GLY A 2 3.05 14.90 5.59
CA GLY A 2 3.81 13.64 5.65
C GLY A 2 5.02 13.77 6.57
N GLY A 3 5.64 12.64 6.93
CA GLY A 3 6.75 12.62 7.89
C GLY A 3 6.30 12.49 9.34
N THR A 4 7.16 12.87 10.28
CA THR A 4 6.87 12.84 11.72
C THR A 4 6.84 14.25 12.30
N ILE A 5 6.60 14.38 13.61
CA ILE A 5 6.66 15.67 14.28
C ILE A 5 7.90 15.79 15.15
N GLY A 6 8.58 16.94 15.04
CA GLY A 6 9.85 17.20 15.72
C GLY A 6 11.09 16.90 14.86
N ASP A 7 10.91 16.53 13.60
CA ASP A 7 11.98 16.49 12.62
C ASP A 7 12.28 17.90 12.04
N ILE A 8 13.50 18.06 11.53
CA ILE A 8 13.96 19.34 10.96
C ILE A 8 13.21 19.66 9.65
N GLU A 9 12.89 18.62 8.88
CA GLU A 9 12.20 18.72 7.59
C GLU A 9 10.78 19.30 7.74
N GLY A 10 10.06 18.91 8.80
CA GLY A 10 8.70 19.35 9.10
C GLY A 10 8.58 20.79 9.61
N MET A 11 9.67 21.37 10.16
CA MET A 11 9.62 22.67 10.87
C MET A 11 9.05 23.81 10.00
N SER A 12 9.48 23.88 8.74
CA SER A 12 9.05 24.93 7.81
C SER A 12 7.54 24.85 7.53
N TYR A 13 7.00 23.64 7.41
CA TYR A 13 5.58 23.40 7.19
C TYR A 13 4.74 23.75 8.43
N LEU A 14 5.19 23.35 9.63
CA LEU A 14 4.48 23.66 10.87
C LEU A 14 4.41 25.18 11.11
N ALA A 15 5.52 25.90 10.88
CA ALA A 15 5.55 27.36 10.96
C ALA A 15 4.64 28.02 9.90
N ALA A 16 4.49 27.42 8.72
CA ALA A 16 3.52 27.90 7.74
C ALA A 16 2.07 27.68 8.22
N PHE A 17 1.74 26.50 8.74
CA PHE A 17 0.39 26.18 9.25
C PHE A 17 -0.02 27.01 10.47
N GLU A 18 0.92 27.33 11.36
CA GLU A 18 0.67 28.21 12.51
C GLU A 18 0.09 29.56 12.05
N ARG A 19 0.64 30.13 10.96
CA ARG A 19 0.14 31.39 10.39
C ARG A 19 -1.28 31.30 9.85
N PHE A 20 -1.74 30.10 9.48
CA PHE A 20 -3.12 29.87 9.04
C PHE A 20 -4.11 29.72 10.20
N GLN A 21 -3.66 29.63 11.45
CA GLN A 21 -4.53 29.62 12.64
C GLN A 21 -4.98 31.04 13.08
N ARG A 22 -4.70 32.07 12.28
CA ARG A 22 -5.18 33.44 12.53
C ARG A 22 -6.71 33.48 12.66
N PRO A 23 -7.29 34.40 13.47
CA PRO A 23 -8.72 34.45 13.74
C PRO A 23 -9.62 34.44 12.50
N ALA A 24 -9.19 35.08 11.41
CA ALA A 24 -9.93 35.13 10.14
C ALA A 24 -10.13 33.74 9.47
N LEU A 25 -9.27 32.76 9.77
CA LEU A 25 -9.29 31.42 9.19
C LEU A 25 -9.63 30.33 10.21
N ARG A 26 -9.97 30.71 11.45
CA ARG A 26 -10.23 29.76 12.55
C ARG A 26 -11.23 28.67 12.15
N ASN A 27 -12.33 29.03 11.48
CA ASN A 27 -13.38 28.09 11.09
C ASN A 27 -13.12 27.39 9.74
N HIS A 28 -12.01 27.70 9.07
CA HIS A 28 -11.65 27.13 7.78
C HIS A 28 -10.54 26.07 7.88
N LEU A 29 -9.94 25.91 9.06
CA LEU A 29 -8.85 24.98 9.31
C LEU A 29 -9.15 24.12 10.53
N MET A 30 -8.95 22.81 10.37
CA MET A 30 -9.03 21.80 11.41
C MET A 30 -7.71 21.04 11.48
N ASN A 31 -7.17 20.89 12.69
CA ASN A 31 -5.92 20.17 12.93
C ASN A 31 -6.23 18.78 13.51
N VAL A 32 -5.86 17.73 12.78
CA VAL A 32 -6.01 16.35 13.24
C VAL A 32 -4.63 15.79 13.53
N HIS A 33 -4.37 15.45 14.79
CA HIS A 33 -3.10 14.86 15.20
C HIS A 33 -3.24 13.36 15.36
N VAL A 34 -2.46 12.60 14.59
CA VAL A 34 -2.41 11.14 14.67
C VAL A 34 -1.20 10.73 15.50
N SER A 35 -1.42 9.92 16.52
CA SER A 35 -0.37 9.43 17.39
C SER A 35 -0.51 7.94 17.69
N LEU A 36 0.62 7.28 17.95
CA LEU A 36 0.67 5.88 18.33
C LEU A 36 0.54 5.71 19.86
N VAL A 37 -0.33 4.80 20.28
CA VAL A 37 -0.42 4.26 21.64
C VAL A 37 0.16 2.85 21.60
N MET A 38 1.21 2.61 22.38
CA MET A 38 1.93 1.34 22.34
C MET A 38 1.38 0.37 23.38
N HIS A 39 1.25 -0.90 23.00
CA HIS A 39 0.93 -2.00 23.91
C HIS A 39 2.11 -2.96 23.97
N PRO A 40 3.07 -2.77 24.90
CA PRO A 40 4.22 -3.66 24.99
C PRO A 40 3.78 -5.04 25.48
N ASN A 41 4.09 -6.08 24.69
CA ASN A 41 3.74 -7.48 25.01
C ASN A 41 4.21 -7.94 26.40
N ALA A 42 5.31 -7.37 26.90
CA ALA A 42 5.90 -7.74 28.18
C ALA A 42 5.13 -7.19 29.40
N THR A 43 4.42 -6.06 29.26
CA THR A 43 3.79 -5.38 30.41
C THR A 43 2.27 -5.44 30.41
N GLY A 44 1.64 -5.74 29.27
CA GLY A 44 0.17 -5.79 29.13
C GLY A 44 -0.55 -4.44 29.24
N GLU A 45 0.11 -3.41 29.79
CA GLU A 45 -0.48 -2.08 29.98
C GLU A 45 -0.16 -1.12 28.81
N PRO A 46 -1.16 -0.41 28.27
CA PRO A 46 -0.95 0.60 27.23
C PRO A 46 -0.08 1.77 27.72
N LYS A 47 0.92 2.13 26.93
CA LYS A 47 1.84 3.24 27.20
C LYS A 47 1.54 4.44 26.28
N THR A 48 1.13 5.54 26.91
CA THR A 48 0.74 6.80 26.26
C THR A 48 1.88 7.82 26.16
N LYS A 49 3.08 7.51 26.69
CA LYS A 49 4.21 8.46 26.75
C LYS A 49 4.66 8.99 25.38
N PRO A 50 4.75 8.17 24.31
CA PRO A 50 5.07 8.68 22.98
C PRO A 50 4.05 9.70 22.48
N MET A 51 2.75 9.44 22.72
CA MET A 51 1.67 10.35 22.37
C MET A 51 1.78 11.67 23.12
N GLN A 52 2.03 11.64 24.43
CA GLN A 52 2.20 12.86 25.24
C GLN A 52 3.34 13.74 24.70
N ASN A 53 4.47 13.13 24.33
CA ASN A 53 5.60 13.85 23.75
C ASN A 53 5.28 14.42 22.36
N SER A 54 4.55 13.65 21.55
CA SER A 54 4.12 14.07 20.21
C SER A 54 3.19 15.29 20.26
N VAL A 55 2.17 15.26 21.14
CA VAL A 55 1.26 16.40 21.36
C VAL A 55 2.01 17.61 21.92
N ARG A 56 3.01 17.40 22.79
CA ARG A 56 3.86 18.47 23.31
C ARG A 56 4.64 19.16 22.17
N HIS A 57 5.22 18.42 21.23
CA HIS A 57 5.92 19.01 20.09
C HIS A 57 4.98 19.77 19.15
N LEU A 58 3.77 19.25 18.91
CA LEU A 58 2.74 19.95 18.14
C LEU A 58 2.41 21.32 18.73
N ARG A 59 2.20 21.36 20.05
CA ARG A 59 1.91 22.59 20.78
C ARG A 59 3.08 23.56 20.82
N ALA A 60 4.30 23.04 20.97
CA ALA A 60 5.51 23.85 20.90
C ALA A 60 5.68 24.52 19.53
N ALA A 61 5.16 23.90 18.47
CA ALA A 61 5.11 24.48 17.13
C ALA A 61 3.93 25.46 16.91
N GLY A 62 3.15 25.75 17.96
CA GLY A 62 2.02 26.69 17.91
C GLY A 62 0.71 26.08 17.43
N LEU A 63 0.63 24.75 17.27
CA LEU A 63 -0.57 24.07 16.80
C LEU A 63 -1.26 23.31 17.93
N VAL A 64 -2.58 23.45 18.03
CA VAL A 64 -3.43 22.67 18.95
C VAL A 64 -4.25 21.68 18.13
N PRO A 65 -4.35 20.39 18.54
CA PRO A 65 -5.18 19.43 17.83
C PRO A 65 -6.66 19.69 18.13
N ASP A 66 -7.49 19.71 17.09
CA ASP A 66 -8.96 19.70 17.19
C ASP A 66 -9.50 18.27 17.34
N LEU A 67 -8.80 17.29 16.77
CA LEU A 67 -8.98 15.86 17.02
C LEU A 67 -7.64 15.20 17.28
N LEU A 68 -7.63 14.31 18.28
CA LEU A 68 -6.49 13.47 18.62
C LEU A 68 -6.82 12.01 18.28
N ILE A 69 -6.31 11.53 17.14
CA ILE A 69 -6.44 10.15 16.71
C ILE A 69 -5.33 9.32 17.35
N CYS A 70 -5.71 8.40 18.21
CA CYS A 70 -4.84 7.47 18.90
C CYS A 70 -4.89 6.11 18.20
N ARG A 71 -3.87 5.81 17.39
CA ARG A 71 -3.69 4.50 16.76
C ARG A 71 -3.15 3.49 17.76
N SER A 72 -3.78 2.34 17.89
CA SER A 72 -3.39 1.25 18.81
C SER A 72 -3.57 -0.12 18.17
N THR A 73 -3.10 -1.18 18.83
CA THR A 73 -3.41 -2.57 18.45
C THR A 73 -4.83 -2.92 18.86
N ASP A 74 -5.19 -2.61 20.11
CA ASP A 74 -6.46 -2.97 20.73
C ASP A 74 -7.37 -1.73 20.90
N PRO A 75 -8.69 -1.92 21.03
CA PRO A 75 -9.60 -0.83 21.36
C PRO A 75 -9.19 -0.08 22.63
N LEU A 76 -9.29 1.24 22.60
CA LEU A 76 -8.97 2.07 23.77
C LEU A 76 -10.09 1.95 24.81
N GLN A 77 -9.71 1.57 26.03
CA GLN A 77 -10.62 1.57 27.17
C GLN A 77 -10.97 3.01 27.60
N ASP A 78 -12.17 3.23 28.15
CA ASP A 78 -12.64 4.57 28.52
C ASP A 78 -11.72 5.28 29.51
N HIS A 79 -11.23 4.57 30.53
CA HIS A 79 -10.28 5.13 31.49
C HIS A 79 -8.98 5.64 30.83
N LEU A 80 -8.50 4.93 29.80
CA LEU A 80 -7.34 5.35 29.04
C LEU A 80 -7.65 6.59 28.20
N ARG A 81 -8.85 6.67 27.60
CA ARG A 81 -9.29 7.84 26.82
C ARG A 81 -9.40 9.07 27.72
N GLU A 82 -9.96 8.96 28.92
CA GLU A 82 -10.01 10.05 29.91
C GLU A 82 -8.61 10.55 30.27
N LYS A 83 -7.68 9.62 30.53
CA LYS A 83 -6.28 9.94 30.81
C LYS A 83 -5.62 10.67 29.64
N ILE A 84 -5.88 10.21 28.41
CA ILE A 84 -5.36 10.83 27.18
C ILE A 84 -5.94 12.24 27.02
N ALA A 85 -7.25 12.43 27.23
CA ALA A 85 -7.92 13.73 27.16
C ALA A 85 -7.29 14.72 28.16
N ALA A 86 -7.11 14.29 29.41
CA ALA A 86 -6.50 15.10 30.47
C ALA A 86 -5.05 15.52 30.14
N PHE A 87 -4.19 14.59 29.70
CA PHE A 87 -2.81 14.95 29.31
C PHE A 87 -2.74 15.74 28.01
N GLY A 88 -3.60 15.38 27.08
CA GLY A 88 -3.75 16.01 25.79
C GLY A 88 -4.38 17.38 25.88
N LEU A 89 -4.90 17.82 27.03
CA LEU A 89 -5.74 19.01 27.21
C LEU A 89 -6.73 19.20 26.04
N VAL A 90 -7.48 18.14 25.76
CA VAL A 90 -8.55 18.07 24.76
C VAL A 90 -9.76 17.46 25.44
N ASP A 91 -10.94 17.72 24.90
CA ASP A 91 -12.18 17.13 25.40
C ASP A 91 -12.24 15.62 25.04
N LEU A 92 -13.05 14.86 25.79
CA LEU A 92 -13.11 13.40 25.64
C LEU A 92 -13.63 12.96 24.27
N ASP A 93 -14.56 13.72 23.71
CA ASP A 93 -15.12 13.56 22.36
C ASP A 93 -14.08 13.83 21.25
N GLN A 94 -13.03 14.58 21.55
CA GLN A 94 -11.93 14.84 20.62
C GLN A 94 -10.89 13.70 20.58
N VAL A 95 -10.96 12.73 21.51
CA VAL A 95 -10.05 11.57 21.57
C VAL A 95 -10.66 10.38 20.84
N ILE A 96 -10.11 10.07 19.68
CA ILE A 96 -10.58 9.02 18.77
C ILE A 96 -9.63 7.83 18.80
N GLY A 97 -10.14 6.64 19.13
CA GLY A 97 -9.37 5.40 19.13
C GLY A 97 -9.44 4.69 17.78
N VAL A 98 -8.30 4.44 17.14
CA VAL A 98 -8.23 3.68 15.89
C VAL A 98 -7.36 2.45 16.12
N HIS A 99 -7.99 1.32 16.41
CA HIS A 99 -7.30 0.05 16.63
C HIS A 99 -7.01 -0.66 15.30
N ASP A 100 -6.16 -1.67 15.31
CA ASP A 100 -5.88 -2.47 14.11
C ASP A 100 -7.13 -3.26 13.72
N VAL A 101 -7.59 -3.07 12.48
CA VAL A 101 -8.78 -3.70 11.91
C VAL A 101 -8.40 -4.71 10.83
N SER A 102 -9.27 -5.70 10.56
CA SER A 102 -9.02 -6.77 9.59
C SER A 102 -8.77 -6.25 8.17
N ASN A 103 -9.46 -5.18 7.77
CA ASN A 103 -9.28 -4.56 6.46
C ASN A 103 -9.47 -3.04 6.52
N ILE A 104 -8.87 -2.34 5.56
CA ILE A 104 -8.85 -0.86 5.52
C ILE A 104 -10.25 -0.24 5.36
N TYR A 105 -11.23 -0.99 4.84
CA TYR A 105 -12.58 -0.50 4.60
C TYR A 105 -13.40 -0.39 5.90
N LYS A 106 -12.91 -0.95 7.02
CA LYS A 106 -13.49 -0.76 8.36
C LYS A 106 -13.12 0.57 9.00
N VAL A 107 -12.02 1.21 8.57
CA VAL A 107 -11.55 2.47 9.18
C VAL A 107 -12.62 3.57 9.09
N PRO A 108 -13.28 3.82 7.94
CA PRO A 108 -14.37 4.81 7.87
C PRO A 108 -15.55 4.50 8.80
N LEU A 109 -15.88 3.21 9.00
CA LEU A 109 -16.95 2.79 9.91
C LEU A 109 -16.58 3.10 11.36
N LEU A 110 -15.35 2.79 11.76
CA LEU A 110 -14.82 3.06 13.10
C LEU A 110 -14.79 4.56 13.43
N LEU A 111 -14.50 5.40 12.43
CA LEU A 111 -14.53 6.86 12.58
C LEU A 111 -15.98 7.39 12.67
N GLN A 112 -16.92 6.77 11.95
CA GLN A 112 -18.34 7.12 12.03
C GLN A 112 -18.92 6.78 13.41
N GLU A 113 -18.61 5.60 13.95
CA GLU A 113 -19.06 5.17 15.29
C GLU A 113 -18.61 6.12 16.40
N GLN A 114 -17.49 6.81 16.18
CA GLN A 114 -16.93 7.79 17.11
C GLN A 114 -17.29 9.24 16.76
N HIS A 115 -18.32 9.46 15.93
CA HIS A 115 -18.86 10.79 15.62
C HIS A 115 -17.84 11.79 15.03
N VAL A 116 -16.80 11.30 14.35
CA VAL A 116 -15.76 12.16 13.75
C VAL A 116 -16.33 13.12 12.71
N LEU A 117 -17.33 12.66 11.93
CA LEU A 117 -18.00 13.51 10.96
C LEU A 117 -18.72 14.69 11.62
N ASP A 118 -19.39 14.44 12.75
CA ASP A 118 -20.10 15.48 13.50
C ASP A 118 -19.10 16.51 14.06
N ALA A 119 -17.96 16.04 14.59
CA ALA A 119 -16.88 16.90 15.05
C ALA A 119 -16.31 17.79 13.93
N ILE A 120 -16.13 17.25 12.71
CA ILE A 120 -15.68 18.03 11.54
C ILE A 120 -16.70 19.10 11.17
N ILE A 121 -17.99 18.74 11.08
CA ILE A 121 -19.07 19.66 10.72
C ILE A 121 -19.16 20.81 11.72
N GLN A 122 -19.14 20.50 13.01
CA GLN A 122 -19.20 21.49 14.09
C GLN A 122 -17.96 22.39 14.07
N ARG A 123 -16.75 21.80 14.01
CA ARG A 123 -15.49 22.55 14.10
C ARG A 123 -15.26 23.50 12.92
N LEU A 124 -15.68 23.11 11.72
CA LEU A 124 -15.53 23.90 10.50
C LEU A 124 -16.78 24.72 10.13
N HIS A 125 -17.83 24.66 10.96
CA HIS A 125 -19.10 25.35 10.72
C HIS A 125 -19.67 25.03 9.32
N LEU A 126 -19.55 23.76 8.91
CA LEU A 126 -19.99 23.34 7.58
C LEU A 126 -21.52 23.39 7.50
N LYS A 127 -22.03 23.90 6.39
CA LYS A 127 -23.48 23.92 6.15
C LYS A 127 -23.99 22.49 6.02
N PRO A 128 -25.15 22.16 6.62
CA PRO A 128 -25.81 20.90 6.38
C PRO A 128 -26.04 20.69 4.89
N ILE A 129 -25.79 19.47 4.41
CA ILE A 129 -26.11 19.10 3.03
C ILE A 129 -27.64 19.10 2.89
N GLU A 130 -28.14 19.79 1.87
CA GLU A 130 -29.58 19.79 1.57
C GLU A 130 -30.08 18.37 1.30
N GLU A 131 -31.25 18.04 1.85
CA GLU A 131 -31.81 16.67 1.78
C GLU A 131 -32.03 16.20 0.33
N ALA A 132 -32.32 17.13 -0.59
CA ALA A 132 -32.43 16.84 -2.02
C ALA A 132 -31.09 16.39 -2.64
N VAL A 133 -29.97 16.98 -2.20
CA VAL A 133 -28.62 16.57 -2.61
C VAL A 133 -28.29 15.21 -1.99
N ARG A 134 -28.59 15.04 -0.70
CA ARG A 134 -28.33 13.80 0.04
C ARG A 134 -28.99 12.57 -0.60
N ARG A 135 -30.22 12.70 -1.09
CA ARG A 135 -30.93 11.63 -1.82
C ARG A 135 -30.31 11.27 -3.17
N ASN A 136 -29.66 12.24 -3.82
CA ASN A 136 -28.98 12.04 -5.11
C ASN A 136 -27.52 11.59 -4.95
N LEU A 137 -26.96 11.64 -3.74
CA LEU A 137 -25.63 11.11 -3.47
C LEU A 137 -25.67 9.58 -3.57
N LYS A 138 -24.95 9.04 -4.55
CA LYS A 138 -24.80 7.59 -4.75
C LYS A 138 -23.92 6.91 -3.70
N PHE A 139 -23.30 7.66 -2.80
CA PHE A 139 -22.31 7.13 -1.86
C PHE A 139 -22.86 7.24 -0.43
N ASN A 140 -23.16 6.09 0.17
CA ASN A 140 -23.61 6.00 1.55
C ASN A 140 -22.73 5.02 2.33
N MET A 141 -22.90 5.00 3.66
CA MET A 141 -22.10 4.16 4.54
C MET A 141 -22.43 2.67 4.40
N CYS A 142 -23.60 2.31 3.87
CA CYS A 142 -23.93 0.92 3.54
C CYS A 142 -22.96 0.32 2.52
N HIS A 143 -22.41 1.13 1.61
CA HIS A 143 -21.38 0.65 0.67
C HIS A 143 -20.09 0.25 1.38
N TRP A 144 -19.65 1.05 2.37
CA TRP A 144 -18.47 0.72 3.19
C TRP A 144 -18.70 -0.50 4.06
N THR A 145 -19.86 -0.58 4.72
CA THR A 145 -20.26 -1.74 5.52
C THR A 145 -20.23 -3.00 4.67
N HIS A 146 -20.95 -3.00 3.55
CA HIS A 146 -21.00 -4.14 2.63
C HIS A 146 -19.62 -4.56 2.12
N LEU A 147 -18.80 -3.60 1.66
CA LEU A 147 -17.46 -3.89 1.17
C LEU A 147 -16.55 -4.47 2.28
N SER A 148 -16.63 -3.92 3.49
CA SER A 148 -15.82 -4.36 4.62
C SER A 148 -16.14 -5.78 5.08
N GLU A 149 -17.42 -6.14 5.09
CA GLU A 149 -17.90 -7.50 5.42
C GLU A 149 -17.54 -8.48 4.32
N LEU A 150 -17.71 -8.07 3.06
CA LEU A 150 -17.41 -8.88 1.90
C LEU A 150 -15.92 -9.29 1.88
N CYS A 151 -15.01 -8.36 2.19
CA CYS A 151 -13.57 -8.62 2.25
C CYS A 151 -13.19 -9.73 3.23
N ASP A 152 -13.90 -9.86 4.35
CA ASP A 152 -13.60 -10.84 5.39
C ASP A 152 -14.30 -12.19 5.16
N SER A 153 -15.21 -12.27 4.18
CA SER A 153 -16.08 -13.44 3.95
C SER A 153 -15.48 -14.52 3.04
N PHE A 154 -14.43 -14.19 2.28
CA PHE A 154 -13.93 -15.08 1.23
C PHE A 154 -13.12 -16.25 1.81
N THR A 155 -13.49 -17.48 1.42
CA THR A 155 -12.81 -18.71 1.86
C THR A 155 -11.93 -19.32 0.77
N GLU A 156 -12.30 -19.17 -0.51
CA GLU A 156 -11.53 -19.73 -1.62
C GLU A 156 -10.30 -18.84 -1.91
N GLU A 157 -9.10 -19.37 -1.65
CA GLU A 157 -7.84 -18.66 -1.86
C GLU A 157 -7.48 -18.55 -3.36
N VAL A 158 -6.89 -17.41 -3.74
CA VAL A 158 -6.14 -17.24 -4.99
C VAL A 158 -4.72 -16.83 -4.67
N VAL A 159 -3.77 -17.65 -5.11
CA VAL A 159 -2.33 -17.45 -4.87
C VAL A 159 -1.71 -16.80 -6.09
N ILE A 160 -1.13 -15.62 -5.91
CA ILE A 160 -0.43 -14.88 -6.96
C ILE A 160 1.05 -14.76 -6.59
N ALA A 161 1.94 -15.23 -7.46
CA ALA A 161 3.38 -15.03 -7.32
C ALA A 161 3.76 -13.66 -7.90
N LEU A 162 4.21 -12.75 -7.03
CA LEU A 162 4.77 -11.47 -7.44
C LEU A 162 6.29 -11.60 -7.51
N VAL A 163 6.81 -11.66 -8.73
CA VAL A 163 8.25 -11.84 -9.00
C VAL A 163 8.89 -10.47 -9.17
N GLY A 164 9.73 -10.06 -8.23
CA GLY A 164 10.27 -8.71 -8.20
C GLY A 164 11.58 -8.58 -7.43
N LYS A 165 12.19 -7.40 -7.47
CA LYS A 165 13.51 -7.12 -6.85
C LYS A 165 13.45 -6.76 -5.37
N TYR A 166 12.33 -6.18 -4.93
CA TYR A 166 12.16 -5.61 -3.59
C TYR A 166 11.20 -6.43 -2.72
N VAL A 167 11.45 -7.73 -2.57
CA VAL A 167 10.54 -8.61 -1.81
C VAL A 167 10.53 -8.37 -0.30
N LYS A 168 11.57 -7.72 0.24
CA LYS A 168 11.66 -7.41 1.68
C LYS A 168 10.89 -6.15 2.07
N ILE A 169 10.54 -5.31 1.09
CA ILE A 169 9.84 -4.05 1.30
C ILE A 169 8.46 -4.20 0.67
N ASN A 170 7.49 -4.69 1.45
CA ASN A 170 6.12 -4.88 0.97
C ASN A 170 5.52 -3.60 0.37
N ASP A 171 5.96 -2.44 0.86
CA ASP A 171 5.49 -1.12 0.42
C ASP A 171 5.97 -0.74 -0.98
N ALA A 172 7.07 -1.34 -1.47
CA ALA A 172 7.57 -1.11 -2.83
C ALA A 172 6.55 -1.49 -3.91
N TYR A 173 5.61 -2.37 -3.57
CA TYR A 173 4.53 -2.81 -4.47
C TYR A 173 3.14 -2.49 -3.91
N ALA A 174 3.02 -1.49 -3.03
CA ALA A 174 1.75 -1.16 -2.36
C ALA A 174 0.59 -0.94 -3.37
N SER A 175 0.85 -0.21 -4.46
CA SER A 175 -0.15 0.03 -5.51
C SER A 175 -0.61 -1.25 -6.22
N VAL A 176 0.34 -2.13 -6.57
CA VAL A 176 0.08 -3.43 -7.20
C VAL A 176 -0.71 -4.32 -6.24
N ASN A 177 -0.28 -4.40 -4.99
CA ASN A 177 -0.95 -5.19 -3.95
C ASN A 177 -2.41 -4.74 -3.79
N LYS A 178 -2.68 -3.42 -3.76
CA LYS A 178 -4.04 -2.88 -3.66
C LYS A 178 -4.88 -3.13 -4.91
N ALA A 179 -4.30 -2.97 -6.10
CA ALA A 179 -5.01 -3.27 -7.35
C ALA A 179 -5.41 -4.76 -7.42
N LEU A 180 -4.51 -5.67 -7.04
CA LEU A 180 -4.83 -7.09 -6.93
C LEU A 180 -5.89 -7.36 -5.86
N SER A 181 -5.83 -6.69 -4.70
CA SER A 181 -6.89 -6.80 -3.69
C SER A 181 -8.25 -6.38 -4.24
N HIS A 182 -8.35 -5.28 -4.99
CA HIS A 182 -9.61 -4.85 -5.61
C HIS A 182 -10.15 -5.89 -6.60
N ALA A 183 -9.27 -6.43 -7.45
CA ALA A 183 -9.65 -7.48 -8.40
C ALA A 183 -10.10 -8.77 -7.69
N ALA A 184 -9.41 -9.17 -6.62
CA ALA A 184 -9.76 -10.34 -5.84
C ALA A 184 -11.10 -10.19 -5.12
N ILE A 185 -11.39 -8.99 -4.57
CA ILE A 185 -12.70 -8.68 -3.98
C ILE A 185 -13.80 -8.80 -5.03
N HIS A 186 -13.60 -8.25 -6.23
CA HIS A 186 -14.56 -8.37 -7.32
C HIS A 186 -14.80 -9.83 -7.74
N SER A 187 -13.73 -10.63 -7.78
CA SER A 187 -13.77 -12.07 -8.09
C SER A 187 -14.19 -12.96 -6.92
N LYS A 188 -14.48 -12.38 -5.75
CA LYS A 188 -14.84 -13.08 -4.50
C LYS A 188 -13.81 -14.11 -4.04
N ARG A 189 -12.52 -13.75 -4.06
CA ARG A 189 -11.40 -14.62 -3.67
C ARG A 189 -10.59 -14.03 -2.53
N ALA A 190 -10.07 -14.90 -1.65
CA ALA A 190 -9.09 -14.51 -0.65
C ALA A 190 -7.70 -14.42 -1.30
N LEU A 191 -7.21 -13.20 -1.52
CA LEU A 191 -5.92 -12.96 -2.18
C LEU A 191 -4.74 -13.31 -1.27
N LYS A 192 -3.83 -14.11 -1.80
CA LYS A 192 -2.55 -14.46 -1.16
C LYS A 192 -1.40 -14.13 -2.10
N ILE A 193 -0.75 -12.99 -1.84
CA ILE A 193 0.42 -12.57 -2.62
C ILE A 193 1.66 -13.25 -2.02
N LYS A 194 2.40 -13.96 -2.86
CA LYS A 194 3.69 -14.54 -2.50
C LYS A 194 4.79 -13.78 -3.24
N PHE A 195 5.63 -13.09 -2.48
CA PHE A 195 6.74 -12.32 -3.03
C PHE A 195 7.91 -13.25 -3.34
N VAL A 196 8.39 -13.22 -4.57
CA VAL A 196 9.51 -14.04 -5.06
C VAL A 196 10.63 -13.11 -5.52
N ASP A 197 11.82 -13.28 -4.94
CA ASP A 197 12.98 -12.48 -5.33
C ASP A 197 13.43 -12.95 -6.71
N SER A 198 13.36 -12.06 -7.69
CA SER A 198 13.74 -12.38 -9.06
C SER A 198 15.19 -12.86 -9.18
N GLU A 199 16.10 -12.41 -8.31
CA GLU A 199 17.49 -12.88 -8.37
C GLU A 199 17.61 -14.37 -8.03
N LEU A 200 16.74 -14.91 -7.17
CA LEU A 200 16.75 -16.33 -6.80
C LEU A 200 16.29 -17.25 -7.95
N LEU A 201 15.78 -16.68 -9.04
CA LEU A 201 15.36 -17.42 -10.23
C LEU A 201 16.45 -17.47 -11.32
N GLU A 202 17.52 -16.68 -11.18
CA GLU A 202 18.65 -16.64 -12.13
C GLU A 202 19.53 -17.90 -12.04
N ASP A 203 20.24 -18.21 -13.12
CA ASP A 203 21.25 -19.29 -13.13
C ASP A 203 22.53 -18.91 -12.38
N GLY A 204 23.35 -19.93 -12.07
CA GLY A 204 24.74 -19.73 -11.61
C GLY A 204 24.87 -19.19 -10.18
N LYS A 205 23.83 -19.32 -9.35
CA LYS A 205 23.90 -18.96 -7.93
C LYS A 205 24.79 -19.93 -7.14
N SER A 206 25.40 -19.42 -6.07
CA SER A 206 26.22 -20.22 -5.15
C SER A 206 25.43 -21.44 -4.63
N PRO A 207 26.06 -22.62 -4.47
CA PRO A 207 25.44 -23.79 -3.84
C PRO A 207 24.77 -23.47 -2.49
N ASP A 208 25.29 -22.50 -1.73
CA ASP A 208 24.74 -22.06 -0.44
C ASP A 208 23.34 -21.44 -0.54
N LEU A 209 22.94 -21.01 -1.74
CA LEU A 209 21.63 -20.41 -2.01
C LEU A 209 20.65 -21.40 -2.64
N LYS A 210 21.05 -22.66 -2.88
CA LYS A 210 20.24 -23.65 -3.59
C LYS A 210 18.87 -23.83 -2.96
N GLU A 211 18.80 -24.03 -1.64
CA GLU A 211 17.53 -24.19 -0.92
C GLU A 211 16.59 -22.98 -1.10
N LYS A 212 17.14 -21.76 -1.13
CA LYS A 212 16.37 -20.54 -1.37
C LYS A 212 15.89 -20.42 -2.82
N CYS A 213 16.71 -20.84 -3.78
CA CYS A 213 16.34 -20.86 -5.19
C CYS A 213 15.23 -21.89 -5.45
N ASP A 214 15.35 -23.08 -4.85
CA ASP A 214 14.33 -24.13 -4.94
C ASP A 214 13.02 -23.65 -4.33
N ALA A 215 13.05 -23.05 -3.13
CA ALA A 215 11.85 -22.48 -2.50
C ALA A 215 11.20 -21.34 -3.32
N ALA A 216 12.01 -20.50 -3.98
CA ALA A 216 11.52 -19.45 -4.87
C ALA A 216 10.78 -20.05 -6.07
N TRP A 217 11.37 -21.06 -6.73
CA TRP A 217 10.74 -21.76 -7.84
C TRP A 217 9.48 -22.53 -7.44
N GLU A 218 9.49 -23.21 -6.29
CA GLU A 218 8.29 -23.88 -5.77
C GLU A 218 7.16 -22.88 -5.51
N THR A 219 7.48 -21.66 -5.07
CA THR A 219 6.47 -20.60 -4.91
C THR A 219 5.86 -20.19 -6.26
N VAL A 220 6.68 -20.07 -7.32
CA VAL A 220 6.21 -19.74 -8.67
C VAL A 220 5.35 -20.86 -9.25
N LYS A 221 5.79 -22.12 -9.12
CA LYS A 221 5.07 -23.30 -9.65
C LYS A 221 3.73 -23.55 -8.97
N ASN A 222 3.62 -23.25 -7.67
CA ASN A 222 2.39 -23.44 -6.90
C ASN A 222 1.43 -22.24 -6.98
N ALA A 223 1.76 -21.20 -7.75
CA ALA A 223 0.89 -20.03 -7.90
C ALA A 223 -0.15 -20.24 -9.01
N HIS A 224 -1.34 -19.66 -8.82
CA HIS A 224 -2.42 -19.65 -9.82
C HIS A 224 -2.21 -18.59 -10.91
N GLY A 225 -1.32 -17.64 -10.67
CA GLY A 225 -0.95 -16.60 -11.61
C GLY A 225 0.35 -15.92 -11.21
N ILE A 226 1.06 -15.39 -12.20
CA ILE A 226 2.35 -14.73 -12.03
C ILE A 226 2.21 -13.27 -12.44
N ILE A 227 2.73 -12.37 -11.61
CA ILE A 227 2.83 -10.96 -11.94
C ILE A 227 4.28 -10.51 -11.83
N VAL A 228 4.78 -9.88 -12.90
CA VAL A 228 6.07 -9.20 -12.91
C VAL A 228 5.79 -7.69 -12.96
N PRO A 229 5.99 -6.96 -11.86
CA PRO A 229 5.73 -5.53 -11.80
C PRO A 229 6.81 -4.73 -12.53
N GLY A 230 6.63 -3.41 -12.56
CA GLY A 230 7.66 -2.50 -13.05
C GLY A 230 8.93 -2.56 -12.22
N GLY A 231 10.05 -2.23 -12.84
CA GLY A 231 11.35 -2.11 -12.21
C GLY A 231 12.28 -1.31 -13.11
N PHE A 232 13.50 -1.10 -12.63
CA PHE A 232 14.57 -0.41 -13.34
C PHE A 232 15.88 -1.15 -13.10
N ASP A 233 16.89 -0.90 -13.94
CA ASP A 233 18.23 -1.52 -13.86
C ASP A 233 18.24 -3.03 -14.22
N LYS A 234 19.43 -3.58 -14.44
CA LYS A 234 19.66 -4.95 -14.93
C LYS A 234 19.47 -6.05 -13.88
N ARG A 235 19.53 -5.71 -12.59
CA ARG A 235 19.48 -6.69 -11.49
C ARG A 235 18.20 -7.51 -11.50
N GLY A 236 18.25 -8.84 -11.47
CA GLY A 236 17.05 -9.69 -11.40
C GLY A 236 16.27 -9.82 -12.70
N VAL A 237 16.67 -9.14 -13.79
CA VAL A 237 15.92 -9.15 -15.07
C VAL A 237 15.90 -10.54 -15.69
N GLU A 238 17.03 -11.26 -15.66
CA GLU A 238 17.11 -12.62 -16.22
C GLU A 238 16.21 -13.61 -15.46
N GLY A 239 16.07 -13.44 -14.14
CA GLY A 239 15.12 -14.22 -13.36
C GLY A 239 13.66 -13.91 -13.67
N MET A 240 13.33 -12.64 -13.97
CA MET A 240 12.00 -12.25 -14.44
C MET A 240 11.69 -12.84 -15.82
N ILE A 241 12.65 -12.83 -16.75
CA ILE A 241 12.54 -13.44 -18.08
C ILE A 241 12.23 -14.94 -17.94
N LYS A 242 12.92 -15.65 -17.04
CA LYS A 242 12.64 -17.06 -16.75
C LYS A 242 11.26 -17.31 -16.16
N ALA A 243 10.78 -16.41 -15.29
CA ALA A 243 9.41 -16.50 -14.79
C ALA A 243 8.39 -16.34 -15.93
N CYS A 244 8.66 -15.46 -16.91
CA CYS A 244 7.85 -15.33 -18.13
C CYS A 244 7.86 -16.62 -18.95
N GLN A 245 9.04 -17.22 -19.13
CA GLN A 245 9.21 -18.48 -19.86
C GLN A 245 8.41 -19.60 -19.20
N TYR A 246 8.56 -19.74 -17.88
CA TYR A 246 7.82 -20.74 -17.11
C TYR A 246 6.31 -20.54 -17.27
N ALA A 247 5.83 -19.30 -17.18
CA ALA A 247 4.42 -19.01 -17.34
C ALA A 247 3.89 -19.43 -18.72
N ARG A 248 4.62 -19.11 -19.79
CA ARG A 248 4.28 -19.47 -21.17
C ARG A 248 4.28 -20.99 -21.38
N GLU A 249 5.34 -21.68 -20.95
CA GLU A 249 5.51 -23.12 -21.19
C GLU A 249 4.52 -23.98 -20.39
N ASN A 250 4.05 -23.48 -19.25
CA ASN A 250 3.14 -24.20 -18.36
C ASN A 250 1.70 -23.66 -18.39
N ASN A 251 1.39 -22.75 -19.32
CA ASN A 251 0.07 -22.11 -19.46
C ASN A 251 -0.44 -21.47 -18.14
N VAL A 252 0.46 -20.87 -17.37
CA VAL A 252 0.11 -20.14 -16.14
C VAL A 252 -0.27 -18.70 -16.51
N PRO A 253 -1.42 -18.18 -16.06
CA PRO A 253 -1.81 -16.78 -16.30
C PRO A 253 -0.72 -15.80 -15.86
N PHE A 254 -0.35 -14.88 -16.75
CA PHE A 254 0.75 -13.95 -16.55
C PHE A 254 0.30 -12.49 -16.77
N LEU A 255 0.76 -11.59 -15.92
CA LEU A 255 0.63 -10.14 -16.12
C LEU A 255 1.99 -9.45 -15.98
N GLY A 256 2.49 -8.90 -17.09
CA GLY A 256 3.70 -8.08 -17.12
C GLY A 256 3.36 -6.60 -17.10
N VAL A 257 3.84 -5.86 -16.09
CA VAL A 257 3.63 -4.41 -15.97
C VAL A 257 4.92 -3.68 -16.28
N CYS A 258 4.92 -2.80 -17.29
CA CYS A 258 6.09 -2.02 -17.69
C CYS A 258 7.31 -2.93 -17.97
N LEU A 259 8.28 -3.02 -17.06
CA LEU A 259 9.41 -3.95 -17.16
C LEU A 259 8.97 -5.40 -17.38
N GLY A 260 7.88 -5.85 -16.74
CA GLY A 260 7.38 -7.20 -16.94
C GLY A 260 6.94 -7.48 -18.38
N MET A 261 6.41 -6.48 -19.08
CA MET A 261 6.09 -6.59 -20.51
C MET A 261 7.37 -6.67 -21.34
N GLN A 262 8.40 -5.89 -21.02
CA GLN A 262 9.69 -5.95 -21.69
C GLN A 262 10.35 -7.32 -21.50
N CYS A 263 10.34 -7.88 -20.28
CA CYS A 263 10.85 -9.22 -20.00
C CYS A 263 10.14 -10.30 -20.81
N ALA A 264 8.81 -10.23 -20.94
CA ALA A 264 8.04 -11.15 -21.76
C ALA A 264 8.39 -11.05 -23.25
N ALA A 265 8.56 -9.83 -23.78
CA ALA A 265 8.99 -9.63 -25.16
C ALA A 265 10.40 -10.18 -25.41
N ILE A 266 11.33 -10.00 -24.46
CA ILE A 266 12.68 -10.57 -24.52
C ILE A 266 12.62 -12.10 -24.51
N GLU A 267 11.82 -12.70 -23.63
CA GLU A 267 11.62 -14.15 -23.55
C GLU A 267 11.15 -14.73 -24.89
N VAL A 268 10.12 -14.11 -25.49
CA VAL A 268 9.57 -14.54 -26.78
C VAL A 268 10.61 -14.42 -27.90
N ALA A 269 11.36 -13.32 -27.95
CA ALA A 269 12.40 -13.13 -28.95
C ALA A 269 13.52 -14.20 -28.85
N ARG A 270 13.93 -14.54 -27.62
CA ARG A 270 14.95 -15.56 -27.39
C ARG A 270 14.45 -16.97 -27.70
N ASN A 271 13.28 -17.33 -27.20
CA ASN A 271 12.82 -18.72 -27.19
C ASN A 271 11.95 -19.10 -28.41
N LEU A 272 11.13 -18.18 -28.92
CA LEU A 272 10.26 -18.47 -30.07
C LEU A 272 10.84 -17.99 -31.40
N LEU A 273 11.56 -16.85 -31.41
CA LEU A 273 12.19 -16.32 -32.63
C LEU A 273 13.64 -16.76 -32.80
N GLY A 274 14.24 -17.39 -31.77
CA GLY A 274 15.62 -17.90 -31.83
C GLY A 274 16.71 -16.82 -31.76
N ILE A 275 16.37 -15.59 -31.38
CA ILE A 275 17.32 -14.48 -31.24
C ILE A 275 17.95 -14.55 -29.84
N ALA A 276 18.92 -15.43 -29.67
CA ALA A 276 19.47 -15.79 -28.35
C ALA A 276 19.95 -14.60 -27.50
N ASN A 277 20.52 -13.57 -28.14
CA ASN A 277 21.04 -12.38 -27.48
C ASN A 277 20.02 -11.24 -27.34
N ALA A 278 18.75 -11.46 -27.72
CA ALA A 278 17.74 -10.42 -27.69
C ALA A 278 17.65 -9.78 -26.30
N ASN A 279 17.72 -8.45 -26.25
CA ASN A 279 17.65 -7.70 -25.00
C ASN A 279 17.18 -6.25 -25.20
N SER A 280 16.90 -5.56 -24.10
CA SER A 280 16.62 -4.12 -24.11
C SER A 280 17.93 -3.32 -24.11
N THR A 281 17.94 -2.20 -24.84
CA THR A 281 19.06 -1.25 -24.80
C THR A 281 19.22 -0.56 -23.43
N GLU A 282 18.21 -0.69 -22.56
CA GLU A 282 18.31 -0.30 -21.15
C GLU A 282 19.35 -1.15 -20.40
N PHE A 283 19.41 -2.46 -20.69
CA PHE A 283 20.27 -3.42 -19.96
C PHE A 283 21.60 -3.69 -20.68
N ASN A 284 21.60 -3.64 -22.01
CA ASN A 284 22.80 -3.77 -22.81
C ASN A 284 22.84 -2.70 -23.91
N LYS A 285 23.75 -1.73 -23.78
CA LYS A 285 23.92 -0.65 -24.76
C LYS A 285 24.65 -1.09 -26.05
N ASN A 286 25.29 -2.25 -26.02
CA ASN A 286 26.11 -2.77 -27.11
C ASN A 286 25.40 -3.94 -27.83
N LEU A 287 24.12 -3.77 -28.18
CA LEU A 287 23.34 -4.75 -28.93
C LEU A 287 23.34 -4.42 -30.43
N GLN A 288 23.46 -5.43 -31.28
CA GLN A 288 23.19 -5.26 -32.71
C GLN A 288 21.70 -4.94 -32.93
N GLU A 289 21.36 -4.29 -34.05
CA GLU A 289 20.01 -3.77 -34.29
C GLU A 289 18.94 -4.89 -34.31
N ASP A 290 19.31 -6.06 -34.80
CA ASP A 290 18.50 -7.28 -34.84
C ASP A 290 18.33 -7.97 -33.46
N GLU A 291 19.14 -7.60 -32.47
CA GLU A 291 19.07 -8.10 -31.09
C GLU A 291 18.27 -7.14 -30.16
N GLN A 292 17.83 -5.98 -30.65
CA GLN A 292 17.17 -4.96 -29.81
C GLN A 292 15.65 -5.15 -29.73
N VAL A 293 15.16 -5.50 -28.53
CA VAL A 293 13.72 -5.70 -28.27
C VAL A 293 12.94 -4.38 -28.17
N ASN A 294 13.62 -3.26 -27.93
CA ASN A 294 12.95 -1.96 -27.87
C ASN A 294 12.33 -1.55 -29.22
N ASN A 295 12.89 -2.01 -30.34
CA ASN A 295 12.30 -1.83 -31.66
C ASN A 295 11.09 -2.76 -31.90
N LEU A 296 11.07 -3.95 -31.29
CA LEU A 296 9.95 -4.90 -31.39
C LEU A 296 8.69 -4.42 -30.65
N ILE A 297 8.85 -3.62 -29.59
CA ILE A 297 7.73 -3.10 -28.78
C ILE A 297 7.14 -1.81 -29.37
N ILE A 298 7.97 -0.98 -30.02
CA ILE A 298 7.54 0.32 -30.59
C ILE A 298 6.93 0.15 -31.99
N TRP A 299 7.30 -0.88 -32.73
CA TRP A 299 6.75 -1.17 -34.06
C TRP A 299 5.70 -2.27 -34.02
N GLY A 300 4.53 -1.99 -33.44
CA GLY A 300 3.16 -2.56 -33.64
C GLY A 300 2.91 -3.95 -34.27
N ASN A 301 3.89 -4.84 -34.35
CA ASN A 301 3.87 -6.09 -35.12
C ASN A 301 4.07 -7.33 -34.24
N LEU A 302 3.90 -7.22 -32.91
CA LEU A 302 3.53 -8.38 -32.11
C LEU A 302 2.03 -8.65 -32.31
N LYS A 303 1.69 -9.30 -33.44
CA LYS A 303 0.46 -10.09 -33.51
C LYS A 303 0.67 -11.34 -32.65
N LEU A 304 0.37 -11.22 -31.37
CA LEU A 304 0.08 -12.38 -30.53
C LEU A 304 -1.23 -12.98 -31.05
N TYR A 305 -1.13 -13.91 -32.00
CA TYR A 305 -2.27 -14.72 -32.41
C TYR A 305 -2.47 -15.85 -31.40
N GLY A 306 -3.67 -15.86 -30.80
CA GLY A 306 -4.45 -17.05 -30.43
C GLY A 306 -3.87 -17.94 -29.35
#